data_AF-A0A815GRQ1-F1
#
_entry.id   AF-A0A815GRQ1-F1
#
_cell.length_a   1.000
_cell.length_b   1.000
_cell.length_c   1.000
_cell.angle_alpha   90.00
_cell.angle_beta   90.00
_cell.angle_gamma   90.00
#
_symmetry.space_group_name_H-M   'P 1'
#
loop_
_entity.id
_entity.type
_entity.pdbx_description
1 polymer ?
#
loop_
_entity_poly.entity_id
_entity_poly.type
_entity_poly.pdbx_seq_one_letter_code
_entity_poly.pdbx_strand_id
1 'polypeptide(L)'
;FCVQVPPSLDALRKSSQQVVNLLSKLTNSSDPNLQADENPSSDFPLPDFVRSYLIAFIAALFITLVQLLVMFAGIRRNLLQAFRGDDSEIPRRLSSENINYITGTFHFAGYLIGYVILAYIFLAIFLFIILISIDALITYGNVKFLETILKIIIPTLILVFFKMYLNKILGQYIFLQHDGEVLSINNRRAFMVFIYFNFFLDAFLGFVAAIMRILRSIAGGVLYMCRLDYSPLGRKLETIDSGFSAYCGFIFVECAHRHPVLLYFVSHLLRNHLYPTNTKRLSKARHKWYVAIFLLNNPTLIYRRKQFLTRLQENELKMMLIGRNNMKELYIEQPPILAHRASIISAKDLEDIWERRKF
;
A
#
# COMPACT_ATOMS: atom_id res chain seq x y z
N PHE A 1 35.76 -17.13 21.98
CA PHE A 1 35.47 -18.07 20.89
C PHE A 1 36.17 -17.58 19.62
N CYS A 2 37.40 -18.04 19.38
CA CYS A 2 38.04 -17.86 18.09
C CYS A 2 37.33 -18.79 17.09
N VAL A 3 36.65 -18.20 16.11
CA VAL A 3 36.03 -18.95 15.02
C VAL A 3 37.15 -19.43 14.10
N GLN A 4 37.43 -20.74 14.14
CA GLN A 4 38.30 -21.37 13.14
C GLN A 4 37.59 -21.33 11.78
N VAL A 5 38.26 -20.73 10.81
CA VAL A 5 37.82 -20.69 9.41
C VAL A 5 37.88 -22.12 8.85
N PRO A 6 36.82 -22.62 8.17
CA PRO A 6 36.79 -23.99 7.67
C PRO A 6 37.81 -24.20 6.54
N PRO A 7 38.44 -25.39 6.46
CA PRO A 7 39.54 -25.70 5.52
C PRO A 7 39.17 -25.65 4.03
N SER A 8 37.87 -25.54 3.70
CA SER A 8 37.38 -25.40 2.32
C SER A 8 37.63 -24.01 1.72
N LEU A 9 37.71 -22.96 2.54
CA LEU A 9 37.97 -21.59 2.07
C LEU A 9 39.44 -21.36 1.67
N ASP A 10 40.38 -22.01 2.36
CA ASP A 10 41.80 -21.93 2.02
C ASP A 10 42.15 -22.68 0.72
N ALA A 11 41.41 -23.76 0.42
CA ALA A 11 41.53 -24.47 -0.86
C ALA A 11 41.06 -23.61 -2.05
N LEU A 12 39.95 -22.88 -1.89
CA LEU A 12 39.44 -21.95 -2.89
C LEU A 12 40.37 -20.73 -3.09
N ARG A 13 41.01 -20.24 -2.02
CA ARG A 13 42.00 -19.16 -2.12
C ARG A 13 43.23 -19.62 -2.91
N LYS A 14 43.73 -20.82 -2.65
CA LYS A 14 44.89 -21.38 -3.38
C LYS A 14 44.58 -21.64 -4.86
N SER A 15 43.39 -22.14 -5.20
CA SER A 15 43.00 -22.33 -6.60
C SER A 15 42.83 -20.99 -7.33
N SER A 16 42.27 -19.97 -6.68
CA SER A 16 42.17 -18.63 -7.27
C SER A 16 43.54 -18.01 -7.57
N GLN A 17 44.53 -18.19 -6.68
CA GLN A 17 45.89 -17.68 -6.87
C GLN A 17 46.65 -18.45 -7.97
N GLN A 18 46.40 -19.75 -8.14
CA GLN A 18 46.97 -20.50 -9.27
C GLN A 18 46.41 -20.04 -10.62
N VAL A 19 45.12 -19.72 -10.70
CA VAL A 19 44.50 -19.20 -11.94
C VAL A 19 45.06 -17.81 -12.29
N VAL A 20 45.25 -16.94 -11.30
CA VAL A 20 45.86 -15.61 -11.51
C VAL A 20 47.30 -15.73 -12.00
N ASN A 21 48.09 -16.65 -11.42
CA ASN A 21 49.48 -16.88 -11.85
C ASN A 21 49.59 -17.53 -13.24
N LEU A 22 48.59 -18.32 -13.66
CA LEU A 22 48.53 -18.86 -15.02
C LEU A 22 48.13 -17.79 -16.04
N LEU A 23 47.18 -16.92 -15.68
CA LEU A 23 46.79 -15.79 -16.52
C LEU A 23 47.95 -14.83 -16.74
N SER A 24 48.72 -14.49 -15.69
CA SER A 24 49.88 -13.60 -15.82
C SER A 24 51.02 -14.21 -16.64
N LYS A 25 51.16 -15.54 -16.65
CA LYS A 25 52.14 -16.23 -17.51
C LYS A 25 51.70 -16.25 -18.99
N LEU A 26 50.40 -16.34 -19.25
CA LEU A 26 49.86 -16.27 -20.61
C LEU A 26 49.97 -14.86 -21.19
N THR A 27 49.87 -13.80 -20.36
CA THR A 27 50.03 -12.41 -20.82
C THR A 27 51.48 -12.07 -21.17
N ASN A 28 52.45 -12.71 -20.52
CA ASN A 28 53.88 -12.43 -20.72
C ASN A 28 54.56 -13.34 -21.76
N SER A 29 53.82 -14.29 -22.36
CA SER A 29 54.34 -15.24 -23.36
C SER A 29 54.05 -14.84 -24.80
N SER A 30 53.59 -13.61 -25.06
CA SER A 30 53.51 -13.05 -26.42
C SER A 30 54.82 -12.31 -26.72
N ASP A 31 55.46 -12.73 -27.82
CA ASP A 31 56.87 -12.47 -28.17
C ASP A 31 57.33 -11.00 -28.14
N PRO A 32 58.61 -10.74 -27.79
CA PRO A 32 59.18 -9.41 -27.70
C PRO A 32 59.91 -9.03 -29.00
N ASN A 33 59.21 -8.93 -30.14
CA ASN A 33 59.78 -8.32 -31.36
C ASN A 33 58.69 -8.00 -32.38
N LEU A 34 58.07 -6.82 -32.26
CA LEU A 34 57.57 -6.07 -33.40
C LEU A 34 57.46 -4.59 -32.99
N GLN A 35 58.50 -3.82 -33.33
CA GLN A 35 58.43 -2.36 -33.37
C GLN A 35 57.88 -1.92 -34.72
N ALA A 36 57.19 -0.77 -34.71
CA ALA A 36 56.69 0.04 -35.82
C ALA A 36 55.35 -0.39 -36.44
N ASP A 37 54.26 0.20 -35.93
CA ASP A 37 53.51 1.20 -36.71
C ASP A 37 52.64 2.06 -35.78
N GLU A 38 52.70 3.37 -35.98
CA GLU A 38 51.90 4.38 -35.29
C GLU A 38 50.41 4.17 -35.61
N ASN A 39 49.72 3.38 -34.79
CA ASN A 39 48.26 3.45 -34.72
C ASN A 39 47.88 4.57 -33.76
N PRO A 40 47.04 5.54 -34.14
CA PRO A 40 46.50 6.49 -33.18
C PRO A 40 45.66 5.66 -32.19
N SER A 41 46.16 5.50 -30.97
CA SER A 41 45.38 4.98 -29.86
C SER A 41 44.16 5.89 -29.74
N SER A 42 43.03 5.38 -30.21
CA SER A 42 41.72 5.87 -29.79
C SER A 42 41.54 5.44 -28.35
N ASP A 43 42.32 6.06 -27.46
CA ASP A 43 42.03 6.14 -26.05
C ASP A 43 40.75 6.96 -25.96
N PHE A 44 39.61 6.29 -26.14
CA PHE A 44 38.35 6.76 -25.61
C PHE A 44 38.47 6.56 -24.09
N PRO A 45 38.72 7.62 -23.29
CA PRO A 45 38.72 7.46 -21.84
C PRO A 45 37.29 7.05 -21.45
N LEU A 46 37.08 5.80 -21.05
CA LEU A 46 35.81 5.37 -20.47
C LEU A 46 35.48 6.35 -19.34
N PRO A 47 34.27 6.91 -19.27
CA PRO A 47 33.95 7.87 -18.24
C PRO A 47 33.94 7.15 -16.89
N ASP A 48 34.31 7.84 -15.83
CA ASP A 48 34.31 7.30 -14.46
C ASP A 48 32.87 7.02 -13.99
N PHE A 49 32.32 5.87 -14.40
CA PHE A 49 30.98 5.41 -14.04
C PHE A 49 30.77 5.23 -12.54
N VAL A 50 31.87 5.20 -11.77
CA VAL A 50 31.88 5.14 -10.31
C VAL A 50 31.07 6.28 -9.70
N ARG A 51 31.18 7.50 -10.24
CA ARG A 51 30.43 8.66 -9.72
C ARG A 51 28.93 8.47 -9.88
N SER A 52 28.50 8.13 -11.10
CA SER A 52 27.09 7.92 -11.44
C SER A 52 26.49 6.74 -10.68
N TYR A 53 27.27 5.68 -10.47
CA TYR A 53 26.90 4.54 -9.62
C TYR A 53 26.69 4.94 -8.16
N LEU A 54 27.65 5.62 -7.53
CA LEU A 54 27.55 6.00 -6.12
C LEU A 54 26.36 6.93 -5.86
N ILE A 55 26.13 7.91 -6.74
CA ILE A 55 25.00 8.83 -6.62
C ILE A 55 23.67 8.07 -6.76
N ALA A 56 23.56 7.14 -7.71
CA ALA A 56 22.34 6.35 -7.91
C ALA A 56 21.95 5.55 -6.65
N PHE A 57 22.91 4.85 -6.04
CA PHE A 57 22.66 4.01 -4.88
C PHE A 57 22.34 4.84 -3.62
N ILE A 58 23.06 5.94 -3.40
CA ILE A 58 22.78 6.85 -2.28
C ILE A 58 21.39 7.49 -2.44
N ALA A 59 21.06 7.94 -3.66
CA ALA A 59 19.74 8.52 -3.96
C ALA A 59 18.62 7.49 -3.81
N ALA A 60 18.82 6.25 -4.28
CA ALA A 60 17.87 5.16 -4.11
C ALA A 60 17.62 4.87 -2.62
N LEU A 61 18.67 4.82 -1.81
CA LEU A 61 18.56 4.58 -0.36
C LEU A 61 17.81 5.71 0.33
N PHE A 62 18.09 6.97 -0.05
CA PHE A 62 17.38 8.11 0.51
C PHE A 62 15.89 8.09 0.15
N ILE A 63 15.55 7.82 -1.12
CA ILE A 63 14.16 7.74 -1.58
C ILE A 63 13.42 6.60 -0.89
N THR A 64 14.00 5.39 -0.79
CA THR A 64 13.33 4.27 -0.12
C THR A 64 13.10 4.56 1.37
N LEU A 65 14.04 5.21 2.05
CA LEU A 65 13.90 5.63 3.44
C LEU A 65 12.74 6.62 3.61
N VAL A 66 12.68 7.65 2.75
CA VAL A 66 11.58 8.63 2.76
C VAL A 66 10.23 7.94 2.51
N GLN A 67 10.14 7.04 1.53
CA GLN A 67 8.91 6.31 1.23
C GLN A 67 8.46 5.43 2.41
N LEU A 68 9.40 4.77 3.09
CA LEU A 68 9.10 3.96 4.27
C LEU A 68 8.56 4.82 5.43
N LEU A 69 9.16 5.99 5.68
CA LEU A 69 8.66 6.94 6.69
C LEU A 69 7.24 7.43 6.37
N VAL A 70 6.98 7.75 5.09
CA VAL A 70 5.65 8.15 4.63
C VAL A 70 4.64 7.02 4.82
N MET A 71 5.00 5.78 4.49
CA MET A 71 4.15 4.61 4.70
C MET A 71 3.83 4.38 6.19
N PHE A 72 4.81 4.53 7.09
CA PHE A 72 4.57 4.43 8.53
C PHE A 72 3.58 5.48 9.03
N ALA A 73 3.70 6.72 8.57
CA ALA A 73 2.73 7.77 8.87
C ALA A 73 1.35 7.44 8.25
N GLY A 74 1.32 6.84 7.05
CA GLY A 74 0.14 6.37 6.34
C GLY A 74 -0.62 5.29 7.11
N ILE A 75 0.07 4.27 7.62
CA ILE A 75 -0.52 3.18 8.43
C ILE A 75 -1.37 3.74 9.58
N ARG A 76 -0.84 4.72 10.31
CA ARG A 76 -1.59 5.34 11.42
C ARG A 76 -2.85 6.06 10.94
N ARG A 77 -2.77 6.81 9.84
CA ARG A 77 -3.94 7.53 9.28
C ARG A 77 -5.00 6.54 8.80
N ASN A 78 -4.56 5.52 8.07
CA ASN A 78 -5.42 4.50 7.49
C ASN A 78 -6.10 3.65 8.57
N LEU A 79 -5.39 3.31 9.64
CA LEU A 79 -5.97 2.62 10.80
C LEU A 79 -7.02 3.50 11.52
N LEU A 80 -6.77 4.80 11.67
CA LEU A 80 -7.74 5.73 12.26
C LEU A 80 -8.98 5.91 11.38
N GLN A 81 -8.82 5.92 10.06
CA GLN A 81 -9.94 5.93 9.10
C GLN A 81 -10.75 4.63 9.20
N ALA A 82 -10.07 3.48 9.28
CA ALA A 82 -10.71 2.18 9.46
C ALA A 82 -11.53 2.11 10.77
N PHE A 83 -11.03 2.66 11.88
CA PHE A 83 -11.81 2.76 13.12
C PHE A 83 -13.08 3.62 12.99
N ARG A 84 -13.07 4.62 12.11
CA ARG A 84 -14.25 5.45 11.81
C ARG A 84 -15.22 4.77 10.86
N GLY A 85 -14.80 3.68 10.20
CA GLY A 85 -15.53 3.07 9.09
C GLY A 85 -15.53 3.95 7.83
N ASP A 86 -14.47 4.73 7.63
CA ASP A 86 -14.26 5.52 6.42
C ASP A 86 -13.53 4.67 5.36
N ASP A 87 -14.15 4.53 4.18
CA ASP A 87 -13.70 3.65 3.09
C ASP A 87 -13.07 4.45 1.93
N SER A 88 -12.66 5.70 2.18
CA SER A 88 -12.09 6.58 1.14
C SER A 88 -10.79 6.04 0.57
N GLU A 89 -9.87 5.59 1.42
CA GLU A 89 -8.54 5.12 1.04
C GLU A 89 -8.49 3.59 0.94
N ILE A 90 -8.95 2.89 1.98
CA ILE A 90 -9.00 1.42 2.01
C ILE A 90 -10.39 0.95 1.55
N PRO A 91 -10.49 -0.09 0.72
CA PRO A 91 -11.78 -0.67 0.33
C PRO A 91 -12.59 -1.12 1.56
N ARG A 92 -13.93 -1.17 1.45
CA ARG A 92 -14.75 -1.64 2.56
C ARG A 92 -14.50 -3.12 2.86
N ARG A 93 -14.37 -3.48 4.14
CA ARG A 93 -14.25 -4.87 4.59
C ARG A 93 -15.48 -5.70 4.21
N LEU A 94 -15.27 -6.79 3.46
CA LEU A 94 -16.31 -7.74 3.07
C LEU A 94 -16.27 -8.99 3.94
N SER A 95 -17.40 -9.38 4.54
CA SER A 95 -17.44 -10.56 5.42
C SER A 95 -17.15 -11.87 4.69
N SER A 96 -17.34 -11.93 3.37
CA SER A 96 -17.01 -13.09 2.54
C SER A 96 -15.50 -13.32 2.42
N GLU A 97 -14.69 -12.30 2.67
CA GLU A 97 -13.24 -12.31 2.45
C GLU A 97 -12.42 -12.40 3.75
N ASN A 98 -13.07 -12.71 4.88
CA ASN A 98 -12.40 -12.77 6.18
C ASN A 98 -11.18 -13.72 6.21
N ILE A 99 -11.25 -14.84 5.47
CA ILE A 99 -10.12 -15.79 5.34
C ILE A 99 -8.93 -15.09 4.68
N ASN A 100 -9.18 -14.36 3.58
CA ASN A 100 -8.14 -13.64 2.85
C ASN A 100 -7.50 -12.55 3.71
N TYR A 101 -8.27 -11.84 4.55
CA TYR A 101 -7.71 -10.81 5.44
C TYR A 101 -6.77 -11.39 6.51
N ILE A 102 -7.13 -12.53 7.09
CA ILE A 102 -6.26 -13.23 8.06
C ILE A 102 -4.99 -13.75 7.36
N THR A 103 -5.13 -14.41 6.22
CA THR A 103 -3.99 -14.88 5.42
C THR A 103 -3.09 -13.72 4.98
N GLY A 104 -3.67 -12.60 4.58
CA GLY A 104 -2.93 -11.38 4.25
C GLY A 104 -2.11 -10.84 5.41
N THR A 105 -2.62 -10.94 6.64
CA THR A 105 -1.90 -10.53 7.85
C THR A 105 -0.66 -11.40 8.11
N PHE A 106 -0.75 -12.71 7.86
CA PHE A 106 0.41 -13.61 7.96
C PHE A 106 1.52 -13.26 6.97
N HIS A 107 1.16 -12.82 5.76
CA HIS A 107 2.12 -12.49 4.72
C HIS A 107 2.63 -11.04 4.77
N PHE A 108 1.93 -10.12 5.45
CA PHE A 108 2.24 -8.68 5.45
C PHE A 108 3.70 -8.36 5.78
N ALA A 109 4.23 -8.89 6.88
CA ALA A 109 5.62 -8.60 7.29
C ALA A 109 6.65 -9.13 6.28
N GLY A 110 6.42 -10.31 5.72
CA GLY A 110 7.29 -10.92 4.71
C GLY A 110 7.25 -10.16 3.39
N TYR A 111 6.04 -9.80 2.91
CA TYR A 111 5.88 -8.99 1.71
C TYR A 111 6.49 -7.61 1.88
N LEU A 112 6.33 -6.96 3.03
CA LEU A 112 6.96 -5.67 3.29
C LEU A 112 8.48 -5.72 3.09
N ILE A 113 9.16 -6.68 3.73
CA ILE A 113 10.62 -6.81 3.62
C ILE A 113 11.02 -7.14 2.18
N GLY A 114 10.32 -8.09 1.54
CA GLY A 114 10.61 -8.49 0.16
C GLY A 114 10.45 -7.35 -0.84
N TYR A 115 9.37 -6.58 -0.75
CA TYR A 115 9.10 -5.45 -1.63
C TYR A 115 10.08 -4.30 -1.39
N VAL A 116 10.47 -4.02 -0.14
CA VAL A 116 11.49 -2.98 0.16
C VAL A 116 12.83 -3.32 -0.48
N ILE A 117 13.30 -4.56 -0.32
CA ILE A 117 14.58 -5.00 -0.90
C ILE A 117 14.53 -4.94 -2.43
N LEU A 118 13.47 -5.49 -3.01
CA LEU A 118 13.32 -5.54 -4.46
C LEU A 118 13.14 -4.14 -5.08
N ALA A 119 12.37 -3.28 -4.42
CA ALA A 119 12.19 -1.89 -4.83
C ALA A 119 13.49 -1.10 -4.76
N TYR A 120 14.33 -1.31 -3.73
CA TYR A 120 15.64 -0.67 -3.67
C TYR A 120 16.53 -1.07 -4.85
N ILE A 121 16.57 -2.35 -5.21
CA ILE A 121 17.35 -2.85 -6.36
C ILE A 121 16.83 -2.24 -7.66
N PHE A 122 15.52 -2.31 -7.92
CA PHE A 122 14.95 -1.74 -9.14
C PHE A 122 15.11 -0.23 -9.24
N LEU A 123 14.92 0.49 -8.12
CA LEU A 123 15.10 1.93 -8.08
C LEU A 123 16.57 2.33 -8.30
N ALA A 124 17.52 1.61 -7.70
CA ALA A 124 18.95 1.85 -7.91
C ALA A 124 19.35 1.62 -9.37
N ILE A 125 18.87 0.53 -10.00
CA ILE A 125 19.11 0.26 -11.43
C ILE A 125 18.47 1.34 -12.30
N PHE A 126 17.22 1.72 -12.01
CA PHE A 126 16.51 2.75 -12.77
C PHE A 126 17.21 4.12 -12.69
N LEU A 127 17.60 4.55 -11.50
CA LEU A 127 18.36 5.80 -11.31
C LEU A 127 19.75 5.70 -11.94
N PHE A 128 20.42 4.55 -11.87
CA PHE A 128 21.70 4.33 -12.50
C PHE A 128 21.62 4.48 -14.02
N ILE A 129 20.61 3.89 -14.67
CA ILE A 129 20.37 4.04 -16.12
C ILE A 129 20.12 5.51 -16.49
N ILE A 130 19.40 6.26 -15.66
CA ILE A 130 19.16 7.69 -15.92
C ILE A 130 20.46 8.49 -15.78
N LEU A 131 21.20 8.28 -14.69
CA LEU A 131 22.43 9.03 -14.42
C LEU A 131 23.54 8.69 -15.40
N ILE A 132 23.73 7.43 -15.79
CA ILE A 132 24.70 7.06 -16.83
C ILE A 132 24.32 7.66 -18.19
N SER A 133 23.02 7.72 -18.51
CA SER A 133 22.54 8.37 -19.74
C SER A 133 22.86 9.87 -19.73
N ILE A 134 22.67 10.54 -18.59
CA ILE A 134 23.01 11.97 -18.43
C ILE A 134 24.52 12.18 -18.51
N ASP A 135 25.30 11.36 -17.80
CA ASP A 135 26.76 11.47 -17.74
C ASP A 135 27.42 11.19 -19.11
N ALA A 136 26.92 10.19 -19.84
CA ALA A 136 27.32 9.91 -21.23
C ALA A 136 26.94 11.06 -22.17
N LEU A 137 25.78 11.67 -21.98
CA LEU A 137 25.32 12.82 -22.78
C LEU A 137 26.15 14.07 -22.49
N ILE A 138 26.61 14.28 -21.25
CA ILE A 138 27.51 15.40 -20.93
C ILE A 138 28.93 15.15 -21.47
N THR A 139 29.45 13.93 -21.33
CA THR A 139 30.85 13.61 -21.63
C THR A 139 31.10 13.40 -23.13
N TYR A 140 30.20 12.68 -23.81
CA TYR A 140 30.33 12.33 -25.23
C TYR A 140 29.28 12.97 -26.12
N GLY A 141 28.29 13.64 -25.53
CA GLY A 141 27.22 14.24 -26.31
C GLY A 141 27.78 15.28 -27.25
N ASN A 142 27.70 14.98 -28.54
CA ASN A 142 27.81 15.98 -29.57
C ASN A 142 26.67 16.97 -29.32
N VAL A 143 26.99 18.14 -28.74
CA VAL A 143 26.00 19.19 -28.41
C VAL A 143 25.07 19.49 -29.58
N LYS A 144 25.54 19.29 -30.81
CA LYS A 144 24.76 19.42 -32.05
C LYS A 144 23.63 18.40 -32.18
N PHE A 145 23.84 17.15 -31.78
CA PHE A 145 22.79 16.10 -31.83
C PHE A 145 21.69 16.39 -30.80
N LEU A 146 22.08 16.72 -29.57
CA LEU A 146 21.15 17.14 -28.52
C LEU A 146 20.38 18.40 -28.95
N GLU A 147 21.07 19.40 -29.46
CA GLU A 147 20.48 20.64 -29.97
C GLU A 147 19.48 20.36 -31.11
N THR A 148 19.79 19.42 -32.01
CA THR A 148 18.89 19.04 -33.10
C THR A 148 17.61 18.39 -32.58
N ILE A 149 17.73 17.44 -31.64
CA ILE A 149 16.57 16.81 -31.00
C ILE A 149 15.75 17.86 -30.24
N LEU A 150 16.42 18.72 -29.48
CA LEU A 150 15.77 19.73 -28.66
C LEU A 150 15.06 20.78 -29.52
N LYS A 151 15.62 21.15 -30.69
CA LYS A 151 14.96 22.01 -31.68
C LYS A 151 13.69 21.38 -32.28
N ILE A 152 13.55 20.05 -32.29
CA ILE A 152 12.32 19.37 -32.74
C ILE A 152 11.31 19.25 -31.59
N ILE A 153 11.78 18.94 -30.38
CA ILE A 153 10.94 18.71 -29.20
C ILE A 153 10.37 20.02 -28.63
N ILE A 154 11.17 21.09 -28.57
CA ILE A 154 10.71 22.36 -27.97
C ILE A 154 9.49 22.94 -28.69
N PRO A 155 9.47 23.10 -30.04
CA PRO A 155 8.31 23.66 -30.73
C PRO A 155 7.06 22.79 -30.58
N THR A 156 7.22 21.47 -30.58
CA THR A 156 6.09 20.55 -30.36
C THR A 156 5.55 20.67 -28.94
N LEU A 157 6.41 20.76 -27.93
CA LEU A 157 6.00 20.98 -26.53
C LEU A 157 5.29 22.33 -26.35
N ILE A 158 5.84 23.40 -26.94
CA ILE A 158 5.23 24.75 -26.92
C ILE A 158 3.84 24.71 -27.56
N LEU A 159 3.69 24.03 -28.71
CA LEU A 159 2.39 23.89 -29.37
C LEU A 159 1.38 23.16 -28.48
N VAL A 160 1.79 22.08 -27.79
CA VAL A 160 0.94 21.36 -26.83
C VAL A 160 0.48 22.28 -25.70
N PHE A 161 1.39 23.02 -25.07
CA PHE A 161 1.07 23.95 -23.99
C PHE A 161 0.18 25.10 -24.47
N PHE A 162 0.51 25.70 -25.61
CA PHE A 162 -0.28 26.76 -26.23
C PHE A 162 -1.71 26.28 -26.48
N LYS A 163 -1.87 25.11 -27.10
CA LYS A 163 -3.18 24.51 -27.38
C LYS A 163 -3.95 24.21 -26.09
N MET A 164 -3.30 23.64 -25.08
CA MET A 164 -3.95 23.35 -23.79
C MET A 164 -4.49 24.64 -23.15
N TYR A 165 -3.72 25.72 -23.19
CA TYR A 165 -4.11 27.00 -22.61
C TYR A 165 -5.20 27.69 -23.44
N LEU A 166 -5.08 27.67 -24.78
CA LEU A 166 -6.08 28.18 -25.71
C LEU A 166 -7.42 27.46 -25.50
N ASN A 167 -7.43 26.13 -25.42
CA ASN A 167 -8.63 25.34 -25.16
C ASN A 167 -9.27 25.69 -23.81
N LYS A 168 -8.46 25.97 -22.78
CA LYS A 168 -8.94 26.39 -21.47
C LYS A 168 -9.60 27.78 -21.53
N ILE A 169 -8.97 28.74 -22.20
CA ILE A 169 -9.51 30.11 -22.38
C ILE A 169 -10.80 30.08 -23.19
N LEU A 170 -10.83 29.41 -24.34
CA LEU A 170 -12.04 29.30 -25.17
C LEU A 170 -13.14 28.55 -24.41
N GLY A 171 -12.77 27.49 -23.69
CA GLY A 171 -13.65 26.75 -22.79
C GLY A 171 -14.35 27.67 -21.79
N GLN A 172 -13.58 28.51 -21.10
CA GLN A 172 -14.07 29.40 -20.06
C GLN A 172 -14.93 30.55 -20.61
N TYR A 173 -14.42 31.30 -21.59
CA TYR A 173 -15.02 32.58 -22.01
C TYR A 173 -15.98 32.47 -23.19
N ILE A 174 -15.86 31.46 -24.05
CA ILE A 174 -16.68 31.34 -25.26
C ILE A 174 -17.72 30.23 -25.12
N PHE A 175 -17.34 29.07 -24.57
CA PHE A 175 -18.19 27.89 -24.55
C PHE A 175 -19.03 27.76 -23.28
N LEU A 176 -18.47 28.01 -22.09
CA LEU A 176 -19.22 27.94 -20.83
C LEU A 176 -20.07 29.19 -20.57
N GLN A 177 -21.15 29.00 -19.82
CA GLN A 177 -21.95 30.08 -19.26
C GLN A 177 -21.29 30.61 -17.97
N HIS A 178 -21.41 31.91 -17.73
CA HIS A 178 -20.90 32.58 -16.50
C HIS A 178 -19.42 32.27 -16.23
N ASP A 179 -18.58 32.30 -17.27
CA ASP A 179 -17.12 32.19 -17.19
C ASP A 179 -16.58 31.00 -16.35
N GLY A 180 -17.32 29.90 -16.28
CA GLY A 180 -16.89 28.70 -15.53
C GLY A 180 -17.72 28.35 -14.30
N GLU A 181 -18.62 29.20 -13.84
CA GLU A 181 -19.36 28.97 -12.58
C GLU A 181 -20.36 27.81 -12.68
N VAL A 182 -20.94 27.59 -13.87
CA VAL A 182 -21.88 26.51 -14.13
C VAL A 182 -21.41 25.70 -15.32
N LEU A 183 -21.45 24.36 -15.20
CA LEU A 183 -21.19 23.45 -16.31
C LEU A 183 -22.37 23.42 -17.28
N SER A 184 -22.58 24.53 -17.99
CA SER A 184 -23.61 24.71 -18.99
C SER A 184 -23.04 25.43 -20.20
N ILE A 185 -23.37 24.94 -21.41
CA ILE A 185 -22.80 25.43 -22.67
C ILE A 185 -23.67 26.57 -23.20
N ASN A 186 -23.07 27.72 -23.50
CA ASN A 186 -23.78 28.86 -24.07
C ASN A 186 -24.03 28.68 -25.58
N ASN A 187 -22.96 28.57 -26.38
CA ASN A 187 -23.04 28.42 -27.83
C ASN A 187 -22.71 26.99 -28.29
N ARG A 188 -23.72 26.12 -28.24
CA ARG A 188 -23.56 24.71 -28.59
C ARG A 188 -23.11 24.48 -30.04
N ARG A 189 -23.54 25.33 -30.99
CA ARG A 189 -23.16 25.17 -32.42
C ARG A 189 -21.68 25.47 -32.64
N ALA A 190 -21.20 26.60 -32.10
CA ALA A 190 -19.78 26.97 -32.21
C ALA A 190 -18.87 25.92 -31.52
N PHE A 191 -19.31 25.39 -30.37
CA PHE A 191 -18.58 24.32 -29.69
C PHE A 191 -18.44 23.06 -30.56
N MET A 192 -19.50 22.64 -31.25
CA MET A 192 -19.43 21.48 -32.15
C MET A 192 -18.50 21.70 -33.35
N VAL A 193 -18.54 22.89 -33.95
CA VAL A 193 -17.61 23.27 -35.04
C VAL A 193 -16.17 23.28 -34.53
N PHE A 194 -15.93 23.83 -33.34
CA PHE A 194 -14.62 23.86 -32.72
C PHE A 194 -14.07 22.46 -32.44
N ILE A 195 -14.88 21.56 -31.87
CA ILE A 195 -14.48 20.16 -31.65
C ILE A 195 -14.13 19.49 -32.97
N TYR A 196 -14.95 19.69 -34.01
CA TYR A 196 -14.71 19.07 -35.32
C TYR A 196 -13.36 19.47 -35.92
N PHE A 197 -13.01 20.76 -35.89
CA PHE A 197 -11.71 21.23 -36.37
C PHE A 197 -10.56 20.82 -35.45
N ASN A 198 -10.76 20.87 -34.13
CA ASN A 198 -9.71 20.54 -33.16
C ASN A 198 -9.42 19.03 -33.08
N PHE A 199 -10.32 18.17 -33.58
CA PHE A 199 -10.19 16.72 -33.57
C PHE A 199 -8.85 16.21 -34.12
N PHE A 200 -8.41 16.72 -35.28
CA PHE A 200 -7.15 16.27 -35.89
C PHE A 200 -5.93 16.60 -35.02
N LEU A 201 -5.92 17.79 -34.43
CA LEU A 201 -4.87 18.19 -33.48
C LEU A 201 -4.95 17.39 -32.18
N ASP A 202 -6.16 17.06 -31.70
CA ASP A 202 -6.36 16.23 -30.51
C ASP A 202 -5.89 14.80 -30.73
N ALA A 203 -6.07 14.24 -31.93
CA ALA A 203 -5.57 12.91 -32.26
C ALA A 203 -4.03 12.83 -32.15
N PHE A 204 -3.32 13.82 -32.68
CA PHE A 204 -1.85 13.89 -32.54
C PHE A 204 -1.41 14.08 -31.08
N LEU A 205 -2.07 14.99 -30.35
CA LEU A 205 -1.78 15.18 -28.92
C LEU A 205 -2.09 13.92 -28.10
N GLY A 206 -3.12 13.16 -28.49
CA GLY A 206 -3.49 11.89 -27.87
C GLY A 206 -2.36 10.87 -27.96
N PHE A 207 -1.65 10.81 -29.09
CA PHE A 207 -0.48 9.94 -29.24
C PHE A 207 0.66 10.31 -28.28
N VAL A 208 1.02 11.60 -28.21
CA VAL A 208 2.04 12.10 -27.27
C VAL A 208 1.62 11.85 -25.82
N ALA A 209 0.34 12.10 -25.49
CA ALA A 209 -0.21 11.86 -24.16
C ALA A 209 -0.18 10.36 -23.78
N ALA A 210 -0.35 9.45 -24.73
CA ALA A 210 -0.24 8.01 -24.50
C ALA A 210 1.20 7.60 -24.14
N ILE A 211 2.22 8.15 -24.83
CA ILE A 211 3.62 7.93 -24.48
C ILE A 211 3.91 8.48 -23.07
N MET A 212 3.48 9.71 -22.79
CA MET A 212 3.63 10.31 -21.46
C MET A 212 2.92 9.52 -20.36
N ARG A 213 1.78 8.89 -20.66
CA ARG A 213 1.08 8.00 -19.75
C ARG A 213 1.94 6.80 -19.39
N ILE A 214 2.56 6.14 -20.37
CA ILE A 214 3.43 4.98 -20.12
C ILE A 214 4.65 5.40 -19.29
N LEU A 215 5.31 6.50 -19.65
CA LEU A 215 6.49 7.01 -18.92
C LEU A 215 6.16 7.33 -17.46
N ARG A 216 5.05 8.02 -17.20
CA ARG A 216 4.58 8.33 -15.84
C ARG A 216 4.22 7.07 -15.06
N SER A 217 3.62 6.08 -15.71
CA SER A 217 3.30 4.79 -15.07
C SER A 217 4.55 4.01 -14.68
N ILE A 218 5.58 3.99 -15.54
CA ILE A 218 6.86 3.33 -15.22
C ILE A 218 7.54 4.05 -14.06
N ALA A 219 7.68 5.37 -14.13
CA ALA A 219 8.30 6.16 -13.08
C ALA A 219 7.54 6.03 -11.74
N GLY A 220 6.21 6.15 -11.76
CA GLY A 220 5.37 5.96 -10.59
C GLY A 220 5.47 4.54 -10.03
N GLY A 221 5.43 3.52 -10.90
CA GLY A 221 5.55 2.12 -10.52
C GLY A 221 6.85 1.84 -9.76
N VAL A 222 7.99 2.30 -10.27
CA VAL A 222 9.29 2.10 -9.63
C VAL A 222 9.40 2.90 -8.32
N LEU A 223 8.93 4.15 -8.29
CA LEU A 223 9.00 5.01 -7.10
C LEU A 223 8.11 4.53 -5.95
N TYR A 224 6.92 4.01 -6.25
CA TYR A 224 5.96 3.53 -5.27
C TYR A 224 6.04 2.02 -5.01
N MET A 225 6.94 1.29 -5.69
CA MET A 225 7.08 -0.17 -5.53
C MET A 225 7.34 -0.60 -4.08
N CYS A 226 8.06 0.21 -3.32
CA CYS A 226 8.39 -0.06 -1.91
C CYS A 226 7.15 -0.01 -0.98
N ARG A 227 6.09 0.68 -1.41
CA ARG A 227 4.92 1.02 -0.59
C ARG A 227 3.79 0.03 -0.81
N LEU A 228 3.42 -0.68 0.26
CA LEU A 228 2.29 -1.62 0.24
C LEU A 228 0.94 -0.95 0.51
N ASP A 229 0.93 0.33 0.91
CA ASP A 229 -0.29 1.10 1.19
C ASP A 229 -0.96 1.65 -0.07
N TYR A 230 -0.33 1.48 -1.24
CA TYR A 230 -0.85 1.92 -2.53
C TYR A 230 -0.71 0.80 -3.57
N SER A 231 -1.77 0.53 -4.34
CA SER A 231 -1.69 -0.42 -5.44
C SER A 231 -1.36 0.26 -6.78
N PRO A 232 -0.32 -0.18 -7.50
CA PRO A 232 -0.01 0.34 -8.83
C PRO A 232 -1.04 -0.05 -9.89
N LEU A 233 -1.91 -1.04 -9.62
CA LEU A 233 -2.87 -1.60 -10.58
C LEU A 233 -4.18 -0.79 -10.71
N GLY A 234 -4.34 0.27 -9.91
CA GLY A 234 -5.51 1.17 -9.95
C GLY A 234 -6.75 0.60 -9.27
N ARG A 235 -7.72 1.47 -8.92
CA ARG A 235 -8.80 1.19 -7.93
C ARG A 235 -9.61 -0.09 -8.17
N LYS A 236 -9.87 -0.47 -9.42
CA LYS A 236 -10.68 -1.66 -9.76
C LYS A 236 -9.89 -2.97 -9.73
N LEU A 237 -8.57 -2.90 -9.78
CA LEU A 237 -7.68 -4.06 -9.84
C LEU A 237 -6.81 -4.17 -8.58
N GLU A 238 -7.11 -3.40 -7.53
CA GLU A 238 -6.41 -3.44 -6.24
C GLU A 238 -6.43 -4.83 -5.60
N THR A 239 -7.46 -5.63 -5.86
CA THR A 239 -7.60 -6.99 -5.31
C THR A 239 -6.64 -8.00 -5.94
N ILE A 240 -6.08 -7.69 -7.12
CA ILE A 240 -5.10 -8.54 -7.81
C ILE A 240 -3.70 -8.35 -7.19
N ASP A 241 -3.46 -7.19 -6.58
CA ASP A 241 -2.20 -6.87 -5.94
C ASP A 241 -2.08 -7.57 -4.58
N SER A 242 -1.19 -8.57 -4.51
CA SER A 242 -0.94 -9.33 -3.29
C SER A 242 -0.31 -8.49 -2.18
N GLY A 243 0.49 -7.48 -2.52
CA GLY A 243 1.11 -6.57 -1.55
C GLY A 243 0.07 -5.70 -0.87
N PHE A 244 -0.78 -5.04 -1.67
CA PHE A 244 -1.87 -4.21 -1.17
C PHE A 244 -2.95 -5.02 -0.44
N SER A 245 -3.28 -6.22 -0.93
CA SER A 245 -4.22 -7.14 -0.27
C SER A 245 -3.72 -7.56 1.12
N ALA A 246 -2.43 -7.89 1.25
CA ALA A 246 -1.81 -8.21 2.53
C ALA A 246 -1.84 -7.01 3.50
N TYR A 247 -1.58 -5.80 3.01
CA TYR A 247 -1.70 -4.56 3.78
C TYR A 247 -3.13 -4.31 4.29
N CYS A 248 -4.13 -4.46 3.42
CA CYS A 248 -5.54 -4.34 3.82
C CYS A 248 -5.92 -5.37 4.88
N GLY A 249 -5.47 -6.62 4.71
CA GLY A 249 -5.65 -7.69 5.69
C GLY A 249 -5.10 -7.30 7.07
N PHE A 250 -3.86 -6.81 7.11
CA PHE A 250 -3.24 -6.32 8.34
C PHE A 250 -4.08 -5.21 9.01
N ILE A 251 -4.49 -4.18 8.27
CA ILE A 251 -5.30 -3.09 8.82
C ILE A 251 -6.64 -3.59 9.36
N PHE A 252 -7.34 -4.49 8.67
CA PHE A 252 -8.63 -4.99 9.11
C PHE A 252 -8.54 -5.89 10.34
N VAL A 253 -7.51 -6.73 10.44
CA VAL A 253 -7.27 -7.58 11.62
C VAL A 253 -6.92 -6.70 12.82
N GLU A 254 -6.04 -5.71 12.65
CA GLU A 254 -5.75 -4.73 13.70
C GLU A 254 -7.00 -3.94 14.11
N CYS A 255 -7.82 -3.50 13.15
CA CYS A 255 -9.06 -2.81 13.43
C CYS A 255 -10.07 -3.69 14.20
N ALA A 256 -10.15 -4.98 13.90
CA ALA A 256 -11.08 -5.91 14.52
C ALA A 256 -10.68 -6.25 15.96
N HIS A 257 -9.39 -6.44 16.23
CA HIS A 257 -8.90 -6.89 17.54
C HIS A 257 -8.47 -5.75 18.47
N ARG A 258 -8.00 -4.62 17.92
CA ARG A 258 -7.46 -3.49 18.69
C ARG A 258 -8.29 -2.22 18.57
N HIS A 259 -9.61 -2.35 18.43
CA HIS A 259 -10.49 -1.18 18.41
C HIS A 259 -10.47 -0.44 19.77
N PRO A 260 -9.98 0.82 19.84
CA PRO A 260 -9.70 1.49 21.11
C PRO A 260 -10.96 1.70 21.95
N VAL A 261 -12.10 2.01 21.32
CA VAL A 261 -13.39 2.17 22.03
C VAL A 261 -13.86 0.86 22.66
N LEU A 262 -13.66 -0.28 21.99
CA LEU A 262 -14.09 -1.59 22.50
C LEU A 262 -13.20 -2.00 23.68
N LEU A 263 -11.88 -1.84 23.54
CA LEU A 263 -10.92 -2.12 24.62
C LEU A 263 -11.21 -1.25 25.85
N TYR A 264 -11.47 0.04 25.66
CA TYR A 264 -11.85 0.93 26.75
C TYR A 264 -13.18 0.52 27.40
N PHE A 265 -14.20 0.19 26.61
CA PHE A 265 -15.48 -0.27 27.12
C PHE A 265 -15.34 -1.57 27.95
N VAL A 266 -14.61 -2.57 27.44
CA VAL A 266 -14.39 -3.84 28.15
C VAL A 266 -13.59 -3.63 29.43
N SER A 267 -12.51 -2.85 29.38
CA SER A 267 -11.72 -2.52 30.59
C SER A 267 -12.54 -1.76 31.64
N HIS A 268 -13.44 -0.87 31.22
CA HIS A 268 -14.37 -0.19 32.11
C HIS A 268 -15.36 -1.16 32.77
N LEU A 269 -15.96 -2.08 31.98
CA LEU A 269 -16.85 -3.12 32.52
C LEU A 269 -16.13 -4.04 33.51
N LEU A 270 -14.92 -4.50 33.18
CA LEU A 270 -14.12 -5.35 34.04
C LEU A 270 -13.78 -4.65 35.36
N ARG A 271 -13.37 -3.38 35.30
CA ARG A 271 -13.09 -2.57 36.50
C ARG A 271 -14.32 -2.45 37.41
N ASN A 272 -15.49 -2.20 36.84
CA ASN A 272 -16.74 -2.10 37.60
C ASN A 272 -17.17 -3.43 38.24
N HIS A 273 -16.82 -4.56 37.61
CA HIS A 273 -17.07 -5.90 38.15
C HIS A 273 -16.13 -6.22 39.32
N LEU A 274 -14.83 -5.93 39.18
CA LEU A 274 -13.82 -6.19 40.21
C LEU A 274 -13.96 -5.25 41.42
N TYR A 275 -14.35 -3.99 41.19
CA TYR A 275 -14.53 -2.98 42.23
C TYR A 275 -15.97 -2.47 42.25
N PRO A 276 -16.93 -3.27 42.77
CA PRO A 276 -18.34 -2.91 42.75
C PRO A 276 -18.62 -1.73 43.68
N THR A 277 -19.10 -0.62 43.11
CA THR A 277 -19.59 0.53 43.89
C THR A 277 -21.03 0.28 44.36
N ASN A 278 -21.36 0.67 45.60
CA ASN A 278 -22.61 0.31 46.27
C ASN A 278 -23.83 1.18 45.86
N THR A 279 -23.88 1.68 44.62
CA THR A 279 -24.86 2.68 44.15
C THR A 279 -25.99 2.08 43.29
N LYS A 280 -26.54 0.93 43.68
CA LYS A 280 -27.35 0.08 42.78
C LYS A 280 -28.82 0.52 42.55
N ARG A 281 -29.46 1.27 43.45
CA ARG A 281 -30.92 1.58 43.35
C ARG A 281 -31.28 2.93 42.71
N LEU A 282 -30.62 4.03 43.08
CA LEU A 282 -30.81 5.37 42.47
C LEU A 282 -30.36 5.42 40.99
N SER A 283 -29.57 4.44 40.58
CA SER A 283 -29.02 4.28 39.24
C SER A 283 -30.08 4.01 38.15
N LYS A 284 -31.10 3.17 38.38
CA LYS A 284 -31.98 2.71 37.27
C LYS A 284 -32.83 3.82 36.65
N ALA A 285 -33.45 4.67 37.46
CA ALA A 285 -34.25 5.79 36.96
C ALA A 285 -33.37 6.81 36.22
N ARG A 286 -32.16 7.08 36.74
CA ARG A 286 -31.18 7.98 36.12
C ARG A 286 -30.70 7.46 34.76
N HIS A 287 -30.42 6.16 34.64
CA HIS A 287 -30.05 5.55 33.36
C HIS A 287 -31.19 5.63 32.32
N LYS A 288 -32.45 5.43 32.73
CA LYS A 288 -33.61 5.61 31.83
C LYS A 288 -33.69 7.04 31.29
N TRP A 289 -33.48 8.05 32.14
CA TRP A 289 -33.44 9.44 31.73
C TRP A 289 -32.26 9.77 30.81
N TYR A 290 -31.05 9.26 31.10
CA TYR A 290 -29.90 9.43 30.20
C TYR A 290 -30.16 8.83 28.81
N VAL A 291 -30.79 7.65 28.74
CA VAL A 291 -31.17 7.04 27.45
C VAL A 291 -32.22 7.89 26.72
N ALA A 292 -33.21 8.44 27.42
CA ALA A 292 -34.20 9.32 26.82
C ALA A 292 -33.56 10.59 26.23
N ILE A 293 -32.70 11.28 26.99
CA ILE A 293 -31.96 12.47 26.53
C ILE A 293 -31.07 12.13 25.33
N PHE A 294 -30.33 11.01 25.39
CA PHE A 294 -29.48 10.57 24.29
C PHE A 294 -30.26 10.30 23.00
N LEU A 295 -31.45 9.69 23.10
CA LEU A 295 -32.32 9.41 21.95
C LEU A 295 -32.97 10.67 21.38
N LEU A 296 -33.34 11.64 22.23
CA LEU A 296 -33.87 12.93 21.77
C LEU A 296 -32.83 13.70 20.95
N ASN A 297 -31.56 13.66 21.37
CA ASN A 297 -30.46 14.31 20.64
C ASN A 297 -30.04 13.52 19.37
N ASN A 298 -30.44 12.26 19.23
CA ASN A 298 -30.06 11.39 18.12
C ASN A 298 -31.29 10.67 17.53
N PRO A 299 -32.17 11.38 16.80
CA PRO A 299 -33.48 10.86 16.39
C PRO A 299 -33.38 9.63 15.47
N THR A 300 -32.34 9.53 14.64
CA THR A 300 -32.11 8.38 13.74
C THR A 300 -31.88 7.08 14.49
N LEU A 301 -31.38 7.13 15.74
CA LEU A 301 -31.16 5.95 16.57
C LEU A 301 -32.45 5.40 17.18
N ILE A 302 -33.52 6.19 17.26
CA ILE A 302 -34.82 5.75 17.79
C ILE A 302 -35.36 4.59 16.94
N TYR A 303 -35.36 4.78 15.62
CA TYR A 303 -35.82 3.76 14.68
C TYR A 303 -34.95 2.49 14.74
N ARG A 304 -33.61 2.67 14.68
CA ARG A 304 -32.65 1.55 14.74
C ARG A 304 -32.76 0.77 16.03
N ARG A 305 -32.94 1.45 17.17
CA ARG A 305 -33.11 0.82 18.49
C ARG A 305 -34.39 -0.01 18.54
N LYS A 306 -35.52 0.51 18.05
CA LYS A 306 -36.78 -0.24 18.04
C LYS A 306 -36.64 -1.53 17.22
N GLN A 307 -36.06 -1.43 16.02
CA GLN A 307 -35.78 -2.58 15.17
C GLN A 307 -34.84 -3.59 15.83
N PHE A 308 -33.78 -3.12 16.49
CA PHE A 308 -32.83 -3.97 17.20
C PHE A 308 -33.48 -4.72 18.37
N LEU A 309 -34.32 -4.05 19.17
CA LEU A 309 -35.04 -4.67 20.28
C LEU A 309 -36.03 -5.74 19.81
N THR A 310 -36.76 -5.49 18.72
CA THR A 310 -37.65 -6.49 18.12
C THR A 310 -36.87 -7.74 17.70
N ARG A 311 -35.71 -7.56 17.04
CA ARG A 311 -34.84 -8.67 16.64
C ARG A 311 -34.29 -9.45 17.83
N LEU A 312 -33.92 -8.76 18.91
CA LEU A 312 -33.46 -9.42 20.14
C LEU A 312 -34.55 -10.30 20.75
N GLN A 313 -35.78 -9.78 20.88
CA GLN A 313 -36.90 -10.57 21.41
C GLN A 313 -37.21 -11.79 20.55
N GLU A 314 -37.16 -11.63 19.23
CA GLU A 314 -37.36 -12.75 18.30
C GLU A 314 -36.26 -13.81 18.43
N ASN A 315 -35.00 -13.40 18.60
CA ASN A 315 -33.88 -14.31 18.82
C ASN A 315 -33.95 -15.02 20.17
N GLU A 316 -34.32 -14.31 21.25
CA GLU A 316 -34.57 -14.92 22.56
C GLU A 316 -35.69 -15.96 22.51
N LEU A 317 -36.77 -15.64 21.80
CA LEU A 317 -37.88 -16.58 21.56
C LEU A 317 -37.40 -17.82 20.79
N LYS A 318 -36.62 -17.64 19.71
CA LYS A 318 -36.04 -18.75 18.95
C LYS A 318 -35.12 -19.62 19.81
N MET A 319 -34.25 -19.01 20.62
CA MET A 319 -33.37 -19.75 21.54
C MET A 319 -34.16 -20.52 22.60
N MET A 320 -35.23 -19.94 23.14
CA MET A 320 -36.13 -20.64 24.07
C MET A 320 -36.87 -21.81 23.39
N LEU A 321 -37.29 -21.66 22.12
CA LEU A 321 -37.94 -22.72 21.36
C LEU A 321 -36.98 -23.85 20.99
N ILE A 322 -35.74 -23.53 20.59
CA ILE A 322 -34.68 -24.53 20.34
C ILE A 322 -34.33 -25.27 21.63
N GLY A 323 -34.13 -24.55 22.74
CA GLY A 323 -33.89 -25.17 24.05
C GLY A 323 -35.06 -26.07 24.48
N ARG A 324 -36.30 -25.68 24.18
CA ARG A 324 -37.50 -26.48 24.45
C ARG A 324 -37.63 -27.70 23.55
N ASN A 325 -37.21 -27.62 22.29
CA ASN A 325 -37.21 -28.75 21.36
C ASN A 325 -36.08 -29.75 21.69
N ASN A 326 -34.88 -29.27 22.03
CA ASN A 326 -33.78 -30.12 22.50
C ASN A 326 -34.12 -30.78 23.86
N MET A 327 -34.86 -30.09 24.75
CA MET A 327 -35.41 -30.71 25.96
C MET A 327 -36.47 -31.76 25.62
N LYS A 328 -37.35 -31.53 24.62
CA LYS A 328 -38.33 -32.54 24.19
C LYS A 328 -37.67 -33.80 23.60
N GLU A 329 -36.55 -33.67 22.88
CA GLU A 329 -35.75 -34.82 22.43
C GLU A 329 -35.11 -35.56 23.62
N LEU A 330 -34.61 -34.84 24.63
CA LEU A 330 -34.11 -35.44 25.88
C LEU A 330 -35.20 -36.13 26.73
N TYR A 331 -36.48 -35.79 26.56
CA TYR A 331 -37.58 -36.49 27.23
C TYR A 331 -38.01 -37.78 26.50
N ILE A 332 -37.56 -38.01 25.26
CA ILE A 332 -37.91 -39.21 24.48
C ILE A 332 -36.88 -40.34 24.66
N GLU A 333 -35.67 -40.05 25.14
CA GLU A 333 -34.69 -41.06 25.54
C GLU A 333 -34.36 -40.96 27.04
N GLN A 334 -35.10 -41.72 27.87
CA GLN A 334 -34.60 -42.09 29.20
C GLN A 334 -33.85 -43.41 29.15
N PRO A 335 -32.56 -43.42 29.53
CA PRO A 335 -31.96 -44.53 30.25
C PRO A 335 -31.54 -44.10 31.67
N PRO A 336 -31.29 -45.05 32.59
CA PRO A 336 -31.38 -44.80 34.03
C PRO A 336 -30.14 -44.11 34.59
N ILE A 337 -30.40 -43.19 35.53
CA ILE A 337 -29.61 -42.74 36.69
C ILE A 337 -28.12 -43.12 36.67
N LEU A 338 -27.24 -42.13 36.47
CA LEU A 338 -25.92 -42.08 37.11
C LEU A 338 -25.47 -40.62 37.28
N ALA A 339 -25.31 -40.22 38.55
CA ALA A 339 -24.83 -38.92 38.96
C ALA A 339 -23.31 -38.79 38.70
N HIS A 340 -22.87 -37.77 37.97
CA HIS A 340 -21.49 -37.27 38.09
C HIS A 340 -21.39 -35.76 37.75
N ARG A 341 -21.48 -34.96 38.81
CA ARG A 341 -20.62 -33.80 39.15
C ARG A 341 -20.15 -32.90 37.98
N ALA A 342 -20.88 -31.83 37.70
CA ALA A 342 -20.37 -30.69 36.94
C ALA A 342 -19.37 -29.89 37.80
N SER A 343 -18.13 -29.77 37.35
CA SER A 343 -17.11 -28.91 37.95
C SER A 343 -17.35 -27.46 37.54
N ILE A 344 -17.54 -26.60 38.54
CA ILE A 344 -17.60 -25.14 38.38
C ILE A 344 -16.16 -24.66 38.20
N ILE A 345 -15.82 -24.17 37.00
CA ILE A 345 -14.52 -23.55 36.71
C ILE A 345 -14.44 -22.25 37.51
N SER A 346 -13.33 -22.07 38.24
CA SER A 346 -13.11 -20.94 39.14
C SER A 346 -12.71 -19.69 38.35
N ALA A 347 -13.10 -18.51 38.83
CA ALA A 347 -12.76 -17.22 38.21
C ALA A 347 -11.25 -17.02 38.01
N LYS A 348 -10.43 -17.69 38.82
CA LYS A 348 -8.97 -17.69 38.73
C LYS A 348 -8.45 -18.39 37.47
N ASP A 349 -9.13 -19.44 37.02
CA ASP A 349 -8.77 -20.19 35.81
C ASP A 349 -9.07 -19.36 34.54
N LEU A 350 -10.11 -18.52 34.58
CA LEU A 350 -10.44 -17.58 33.50
C LEU A 350 -9.42 -16.44 33.39
N GLU A 351 -8.88 -15.98 34.53
CA GLU A 351 -7.84 -14.95 34.58
C GLU A 351 -6.51 -15.48 34.02
N ASP A 352 -6.17 -16.73 34.34
CA ASP A 352 -4.98 -17.42 33.85
C ASP A 352 -5.05 -17.72 32.33
N ILE A 353 -6.26 -18.01 31.82
CA ILE A 353 -6.52 -18.13 30.37
C ILE A 353 -6.42 -16.77 29.67
N TRP A 354 -6.79 -15.68 30.34
CA TRP A 354 -6.74 -14.33 29.79
C TRP A 354 -5.30 -13.80 29.73
N GLU A 355 -4.47 -14.08 30.74
CA GLU A 355 -3.04 -13.74 30.74
C GLU A 355 -2.25 -14.50 29.66
N ARG A 356 -2.57 -15.77 29.38
CA ARG A 356 -1.90 -16.55 28.32
C ARG A 356 -2.17 -16.04 26.90
N ARG A 357 -3.22 -15.23 26.68
CA ARG A 357 -3.54 -14.64 25.36
C ARG A 357 -2.90 -13.28 25.11
N LYS A 358 -2.03 -12.81 26.01
CA LYS A 358 -1.40 -11.49 25.96
C LYS A 358 -0.06 -11.45 25.20
N PHE A 359 0.38 -12.57 24.62
CA PHE A 359 1.60 -12.67 23.81
C PHE A 359 1.29 -12.81 22.32
#